data_AF-A0A3N9UE20-F1
#
_entry.id   AF-A0A3N9UE20-F1
#
_cell.length_a   1.000
_cell.length_b   1.000
_cell.length_c   1.000
_cell.angle_alpha   90.00
_cell.angle_beta   90.00
_cell.angle_gamma   90.00
#
_symmetry.space_group_name_H-M   'P 1'
#
loop_
_entity.id
_entity.type
_entity.pdbx_description
1 polymer ?
#
loop_
_entity_poly.entity_id
_entity_poly.type
_entity_poly.pdbx_seq_one_letter_code
_entity_poly.pdbx_strand_id
1 'polypeptide(L)'
;MDPYQSLREIEAKIAEALIDGADATIDALKAQKTEFERQLQLAALKRQLLRDANALVEDAKHILHGKETMFDDWGRALTRSKSQLGIAFESKTGDAIGLQFQDEISKLCKDREEDFQELKKSCKVNIHL
;
A
#
# COMPACT_ATOMS: atom_id res chain seq x y z
N MET A 1 -1.44 -28.81 7.83
CA MET A 1 -0.71 -29.71 6.92
C MET A 1 0.63 -29.07 6.64
N ASP A 2 1.74 -29.69 7.04
CA ASP A 2 3.09 -29.22 6.72
C ASP A 2 3.38 -29.57 5.25
N PRO A 3 3.54 -28.59 4.35
CA PRO A 3 3.78 -28.85 2.93
C PRO A 3 5.09 -29.61 2.66
N TYR A 4 6.06 -29.56 3.57
CA TYR A 4 7.28 -30.35 3.48
C TYR A 4 7.09 -31.81 3.91
N GLN A 5 6.04 -32.11 4.67
CA GLN A 5 5.67 -33.47 5.04
C GLN A 5 5.00 -34.17 3.85
N SER A 6 4.11 -33.48 3.13
CA SER A 6 3.49 -34.01 1.90
C SER A 6 4.49 -34.25 0.78
N LEU A 7 5.52 -33.41 0.64
CA LEU A 7 6.62 -33.62 -0.31
C LEU A 7 7.44 -34.87 0.03
N ARG A 8 7.76 -35.08 1.31
CA ARG A 8 8.46 -36.28 1.80
C ARG A 8 7.65 -37.55 1.58
N GLU A 9 6.32 -37.49 1.73
CA GLU A 9 5.42 -38.60 1.41
C GLU A 9 5.40 -38.96 -0.08
N ILE A 10 5.45 -37.96 -0.97
CA ILE A 10 5.55 -38.20 -2.43
C ILE A 10 6.91 -38.82 -2.76
N GLU A 11 8.00 -38.35 -2.15
CA GLU A 11 9.34 -38.92 -2.34
C GLU A 11 9.43 -40.38 -1.87
N ALA A 12 8.81 -40.71 -0.73
CA ALA A 12 8.74 -42.08 -0.24
C ALA A 12 7.98 -43.01 -1.21
N LYS A 13 6.86 -42.54 -1.76
CA LYS A 13 6.07 -43.29 -2.75
C LYS A 13 6.80 -43.48 -4.08
N ILE A 14 7.62 -42.51 -4.49
CA ILE A 14 8.49 -42.66 -5.67
C ILE A 14 9.53 -43.75 -5.43
N ALA A 15 10.14 -43.78 -4.24
CA ALA A 15 11.12 -44.80 -3.89
C ALA A 15 10.52 -46.22 -3.86
N GLU A 16 9.28 -46.35 -3.35
CA GLU A 16 8.53 -47.61 -3.35
C GLU A 16 8.18 -48.05 -4.79
N ALA A 17 7.65 -47.14 -5.62
CA ALA A 17 7.33 -47.44 -7.02
C ALA A 17 8.56 -47.79 -7.88
N LEU A 18 9.74 -47.25 -7.54
CA LEU A 18 11.03 -47.61 -8.14
C LEU A 18 11.45 -49.04 -7.81
N ILE A 19 11.19 -49.50 -6.58
CA ILE A 19 11.45 -50.88 -6.16
C ILE A 19 10.50 -51.84 -6.88
N ASP A 20 9.24 -51.43 -7.07
CA ASP A 20 8.19 -52.23 -7.71
C ASP A 20 8.25 -52.23 -9.26
N GLY A 21 9.15 -51.43 -9.87
CA GLY A 21 9.31 -51.34 -11.33
C GLY A 21 8.09 -50.75 -12.06
N ALA A 22 7.29 -49.94 -11.37
CA ALA A 22 6.05 -49.37 -11.91
C ALA A 22 6.31 -48.01 -12.59
N ASP A 23 6.95 -48.02 -13.75
CA ASP A 23 7.41 -46.79 -14.44
C ASP A 23 6.31 -45.72 -14.64
N ALA A 24 5.09 -46.14 -14.98
CA ALA A 24 3.96 -45.21 -15.15
C ALA A 24 3.54 -44.49 -13.86
N THR A 25 3.68 -45.13 -12.69
CA THR A 25 3.37 -44.50 -11.39
C THR A 25 4.51 -43.60 -10.94
N ILE A 26 5.77 -43.95 -11.25
CA ILE A 26 6.93 -43.10 -11.02
C ILE A 26 6.79 -41.76 -11.75
N ASP A 27 6.43 -41.79 -13.03
CA ASP A 27 6.27 -40.57 -13.83
C ASP A 27 5.12 -39.68 -13.33
N ALA A 28 3.99 -40.30 -12.96
CA ALA A 28 2.85 -39.59 -12.36
C ALA A 28 3.22 -38.93 -11.02
N LEU A 29 3.95 -39.63 -10.15
CA LEU A 29 4.39 -39.10 -8.86
C LEU A 29 5.46 -38.01 -9.01
N LYS A 30 6.36 -38.12 -9.98
CA LYS A 30 7.31 -37.04 -10.32
C LYS A 30 6.59 -35.79 -10.80
N ALA A 31 5.60 -35.93 -11.69
CA ALA A 31 4.79 -34.80 -12.14
C ALA A 31 4.04 -34.14 -10.97
N GLN A 32 3.48 -34.94 -10.06
CA GLN A 32 2.82 -34.46 -8.85
C GLN A 32 3.78 -33.69 -7.94
N LYS A 33 5.02 -34.20 -7.76
CA LYS A 33 6.08 -33.51 -7.00
C LYS A 33 6.37 -32.13 -7.58
N THR A 34 6.60 -32.05 -8.90
CA THR A 34 6.93 -30.79 -9.58
C THR A 34 5.82 -29.76 -9.44
N GLU A 35 4.55 -30.18 -9.56
CA GLU A 35 3.42 -29.26 -9.38
C GLU A 35 3.31 -28.76 -7.93
N PHE A 36 3.55 -29.62 -6.94
CA PHE A 36 3.59 -29.21 -5.53
C PHE A 36 4.72 -28.21 -5.23
N GLU A 37 5.92 -28.45 -5.77
CA GLU A 37 7.06 -27.53 -5.65
C GLU A 37 6.74 -26.16 -6.28
N ARG A 38 6.10 -26.16 -7.46
CA ARG A 38 5.65 -24.94 -8.13
C ARG A 38 4.63 -24.17 -7.29
N GLN A 39 3.68 -24.85 -6.66
CA GLN A 39 2.69 -24.22 -5.78
C GLN A 39 3.34 -23.62 -4.53
N LEU A 40 4.33 -24.29 -3.94
CA LEU A 40 5.13 -23.78 -2.82
C LEU A 40 5.90 -22.51 -3.20
N GLN A 41 6.57 -22.52 -4.35
CA GLN A 41 7.28 -21.35 -4.87
C GLN A 41 6.32 -20.19 -5.12
N LEU A 42 5.16 -20.45 -5.74
CA LEU A 42 4.14 -19.45 -5.98
C LEU A 42 3.58 -18.87 -4.68
N ALA A 43 3.33 -19.70 -3.67
CA ALA A 43 2.87 -19.24 -2.37
C ALA A 43 3.92 -18.39 -1.65
N ALA A 44 5.20 -18.76 -1.73
CA ALA A 44 6.30 -17.97 -1.20
C ALA A 44 6.41 -16.62 -1.90
N LEU A 45 6.34 -16.60 -3.23
CA LEU A 45 6.37 -15.36 -4.02
C LEU A 45 5.18 -14.45 -3.71
N LYS A 46 3.97 -15.01 -3.60
CA LYS A 46 2.77 -14.25 -3.21
C LYS A 46 2.94 -13.62 -1.82
N ARG A 47 3.47 -14.36 -0.85
CA ARG A 47 3.75 -13.83 0.50
C ARG A 47 4.81 -12.74 0.46
N GLN A 48 5.85 -12.89 -0.34
CA GLN A 48 6.88 -11.88 -0.49
C GLN A 48 6.30 -10.59 -1.07
N LEU A 49 5.57 -10.70 -2.18
CA LEU A 49 4.92 -9.56 -2.82
C LEU A 49 3.95 -8.84 -1.88
N LEU A 50 3.22 -9.59 -1.04
CA LEU A 50 2.36 -9.01 -0.01
C LEU A 50 3.13 -8.22 1.04
N ARG A 51 4.27 -8.74 1.51
CA ARG A 51 5.12 -8.04 2.47
C ARG A 51 5.68 -6.76 1.86
N ASP A 52 6.19 -6.82 0.64
CA ASP A 52 6.78 -5.66 -0.04
C ASP A 52 5.73 -4.59 -0.34
N ALA A 53 4.53 -5.00 -0.76
CA ALA A 53 3.41 -4.08 -0.97
C ALA A 53 3.00 -3.38 0.34
N ASN A 54 2.92 -4.12 1.46
CA ASN A 54 2.60 -3.53 2.76
C ASN A 54 3.69 -2.56 3.23
N ALA A 55 4.97 -2.90 3.04
CA ALA A 55 6.08 -2.01 3.39
C ALA A 55 5.99 -0.68 2.61
N LEU A 56 5.74 -0.76 1.30
CA LEU A 56 5.57 0.42 0.44
C LEU A 56 4.38 1.29 0.90
N VAL A 57 3.27 0.66 1.29
CA VAL A 57 2.11 1.38 1.83
C VAL A 57 2.43 2.08 3.15
N GLU A 58 3.18 1.46 4.05
CA GLU A 58 3.57 2.09 5.31
C GLU A 58 4.56 3.24 5.10
N ASP A 59 5.54 3.10 4.21
CA ASP A 59 6.46 4.18 3.84
C ASP A 59 5.69 5.38 3.25
N ALA A 60 4.74 5.10 2.34
CA ALA A 60 3.90 6.13 1.74
C ALA A 60 3.02 6.85 2.79
N LYS A 61 2.43 6.10 3.74
CA LYS A 61 1.67 6.69 4.86
C LYS A 61 2.54 7.61 5.71
N HIS A 62 3.78 7.19 6.01
CA HIS A 62 4.69 8.01 6.80
C HIS A 62 5.02 9.33 6.11
N ILE A 63 5.31 9.28 4.80
CA ILE A 63 5.55 10.48 3.98
C ILE A 63 4.33 11.40 3.98
N LEU A 64 3.13 10.84 3.75
CA LEU A 64 1.89 11.61 3.74
C LEU A 64 1.63 12.32 5.06
N HIS A 65 1.82 11.61 6.18
CA HIS A 65 1.67 12.22 7.50
C HIS A 65 2.66 13.36 7.74
N GLY A 66 3.91 13.20 7.30
CA GLY A 66 4.90 14.28 7.33
C GLY A 66 4.56 15.48 6.44
N LYS A 67 3.78 15.29 5.37
CA LYS A 67 3.29 16.40 4.54
C LYS A 67 2.07 17.08 5.15
N GLU A 68 1.19 16.33 5.80
CA GLU A 68 0.01 16.86 6.50
C GLU A 68 0.41 17.91 7.55
N THR A 69 1.45 17.64 8.34
CA THR A 69 1.96 18.59 9.33
C THR A 69 2.49 19.88 8.71
N MET A 70 3.16 19.80 7.54
CA MET A 70 3.61 20.99 6.80
C MET A 70 2.43 21.85 6.33
N PHE A 71 1.33 21.21 5.88
CA PHE A 71 0.14 21.95 5.47
C PHE A 71 -0.54 22.66 6.65
N ASP A 72 -0.57 22.04 7.83
CA ASP A 72 -1.09 22.69 9.04
C ASP A 72 -0.24 23.91 9.43
N ASP A 73 1.09 23.81 9.29
CA ASP A 73 2.00 24.95 9.50
C ASP A 73 1.76 26.07 8.49
N TRP A 74 1.56 25.73 7.22
CA TRP A 74 1.23 26.71 6.18
C TRP A 74 -0.12 27.39 6.44
N GLY A 75 -1.15 26.64 6.86
CA GLY A 75 -2.44 27.20 7.24
C GLY A 75 -2.33 28.19 8.41
N ARG A 76 -1.52 27.87 9.42
CA ARG A 76 -1.20 28.80 10.52
C ARG A 76 -0.47 30.04 10.03
N ALA A 77 0.52 29.89 9.15
CA ALA A 77 1.28 31.02 8.60
C ALA A 77 0.39 31.95 7.77
N LEU A 78 -0.46 31.40 6.88
CA LEU A 78 -1.40 32.16 6.07
C LEU A 78 -2.41 32.94 6.91
N THR A 79 -2.91 32.33 7.99
CA THR A 79 -3.81 33.00 8.94
C THR A 79 -3.12 34.18 9.63
N ARG A 80 -1.85 34.03 10.00
CA ARG A 80 -1.04 35.13 10.57
C ARG A 80 -0.81 36.25 9.55
N SER A 81 -0.46 35.92 8.31
CA SER A 81 -0.28 36.90 7.24
C SER A 81 -1.56 37.69 6.97
N LYS A 82 -2.73 37.04 6.96
CA LYS A 82 -4.03 37.72 6.87
C LYS A 82 -4.24 38.73 8.00
N SER A 83 -3.98 38.32 9.25
CA SER A 83 -4.13 39.20 10.42
C SER A 83 -3.20 40.42 10.32
N GLN A 84 -1.95 40.20 9.94
CA GLN A 84 -0.98 41.28 9.73
C GLN A 84 -1.41 42.22 8.60
N LEU A 85 -1.99 41.70 7.52
CA LEU A 85 -2.49 42.51 6.41
C LEU A 85 -3.67 43.40 6.83
N GLY A 86 -4.58 42.86 7.65
CA GLY A 86 -5.71 43.63 8.20
C GLY A 86 -5.23 44.78 9.10
N ILE A 87 -4.20 44.54 9.93
CA ILE A 87 -3.60 45.57 10.79
C ILE A 87 -2.84 46.60 9.95
N ALA A 88 -2.06 46.17 8.95
CA ALA A 88 -1.18 47.04 8.19
C ALA A 88 -1.92 48.04 7.27
N PHE A 89 -3.14 47.72 6.84
CA PHE A 89 -3.87 48.56 5.88
C PHE A 89 -4.97 49.42 6.50
N GLU A 90 -5.34 49.25 7.78
CA GLU A 90 -6.42 49.98 8.49
C GLU A 90 -7.58 50.42 7.58
N SER A 91 -8.05 49.56 6.67
CA SER A 91 -8.97 50.00 5.61
C SER A 91 -9.78 48.86 4.99
N LYS A 92 -10.89 49.28 4.35
CA LYS A 92 -11.71 48.46 3.44
C LYS A 92 -10.89 47.68 2.40
N THR A 93 -9.71 48.17 2.02
CA THR A 93 -8.81 47.48 1.08
C THR A 93 -8.12 46.28 1.74
N GLY A 94 -7.67 46.43 2.99
CA GLY A 94 -7.13 45.31 3.78
C GLY A 94 -8.17 44.22 4.03
N ASP A 95 -9.42 44.62 4.30
CA ASP A 95 -10.55 43.70 4.46
C ASP A 95 -10.89 42.95 3.17
N ALA A 96 -10.94 43.66 2.04
CA ALA A 96 -11.21 43.05 0.74
C ALA A 96 -10.12 42.05 0.33
N ILE A 97 -8.84 42.39 0.53
CA ILE A 97 -7.73 41.48 0.26
C ILE A 97 -7.76 40.31 1.26
N GLY A 98 -8.05 40.56 2.54
CA GLY A 98 -8.17 39.53 3.57
C GLY A 98 -9.33 38.54 3.34
N LEU A 99 -10.41 38.98 2.68
CA LEU A 99 -11.51 38.13 2.22
C LEU A 99 -11.08 37.27 1.04
N GLN A 100 -10.45 37.85 0.00
CA GLN A 100 -9.93 37.09 -1.14
C GLN A 100 -8.89 36.05 -0.70
N PHE A 101 -7.99 36.41 0.22
CA PHE A 101 -7.04 35.48 0.81
C PHE A 101 -7.73 34.33 1.56
N GLN A 102 -8.82 34.61 2.27
CA GLN A 102 -9.59 33.58 2.96
C GLN A 102 -10.23 32.60 1.98
N ASP A 103 -10.81 33.11 0.90
CA ASP A 103 -11.42 32.27 -0.14
C ASP A 103 -10.40 31.37 -0.81
N GLU A 104 -9.20 31.87 -1.10
CA GLU A 104 -8.11 31.05 -1.64
C GLU A 104 -7.62 29.98 -0.65
N ILE A 105 -7.48 30.33 0.64
CA ILE A 105 -7.15 29.34 1.69
C ILE A 105 -8.23 28.26 1.76
N SER A 106 -9.49 28.65 1.78
CA SER A 106 -10.62 27.72 1.84
C SER A 106 -10.68 26.82 0.61
N LYS A 107 -10.38 27.35 -0.58
CA LYS A 107 -10.28 26.56 -1.81
C LYS A 107 -9.12 25.57 -1.74
N LEU A 108 -7.94 26.01 -1.32
CA LEU A 108 -6.76 25.16 -1.18
C LEU A 108 -7.01 24.01 -0.20
N CYS A 109 -7.66 24.28 0.95
CA CYS A 109 -8.02 23.25 1.92
C CYS A 109 -9.01 22.23 1.36
N LYS A 110 -9.96 22.68 0.54
CA LYS A 110 -10.95 21.82 -0.11
C LYS A 110 -10.30 20.92 -1.17
N ASP A 111 -9.51 21.51 -2.07
CA ASP A 111 -8.79 20.77 -3.12
C ASP A 111 -7.89 19.69 -2.50
N ARG A 112 -7.17 20.04 -1.41
CA ARG A 112 -6.34 19.08 -0.63
C ARG A 112 -7.17 17.91 -0.09
N GLU A 113 -8.33 18.20 0.52
CA GLU A 113 -9.18 17.15 1.08
C GLU A 113 -9.72 16.22 0.00
N GLU A 114 -10.11 16.76 -1.16
CA GLU A 114 -10.56 15.98 -2.31
C GLU A 114 -9.45 15.05 -2.83
N ASP A 115 -8.24 15.58 -3.04
CA ASP A 115 -7.06 14.80 -3.45
C ASP A 115 -6.72 13.70 -2.44
N PHE A 116 -6.78 14.01 -1.15
CA PHE A 116 -6.49 13.05 -0.08
C PHE A 116 -7.52 11.91 -0.04
N GLN A 117 -8.81 12.22 -0.22
CA GLN A 117 -9.85 11.22 -0.30
C GLN A 117 -9.73 10.36 -1.56
N GLU A 118 -9.32 10.93 -2.70
CA GLU A 118 -9.03 10.18 -3.92
C GLU A 118 -7.86 9.22 -3.73
N LEU A 119 -6.76 9.70 -3.15
CA LEU A 119 -5.60 8.88 -2.82
C LEU A 119 -5.99 7.72 -1.90
N LYS A 120 -6.78 7.99 -0.85
CA LYS A 120 -7.27 6.94 0.06
C LYS A 120 -8.12 5.88 -0.64
N LYS A 121 -8.90 6.25 -1.67
CA LYS A 121 -9.64 5.28 -2.51
C LYS A 121 -8.69 4.44 -3.36
N SER A 122 -7.65 5.02 -3.94
CA SER A 122 -6.66 4.30 -4.76
C SER A 122 -5.81 3.30 -3.96
N CYS A 123 -5.59 3.56 -2.68
CA CYS A 123 -4.80 2.69 -1.80
C CYS A 123 -5.57 1.49 -1.22
N LYS A 124 -6.82 1.22 -1.65
CA LYS A 124 -7.49 -0.05 -1.33
C LYS A 124 -6.80 -1.18 -2.08
N VAL A 125 -5.74 -1.72 -1.49
CA VAL A 125 -5.10 -2.94 -1.96
C VAL A 125 -6.07 -4.10 -1.66
N ASN A 126 -6.94 -4.40 -2.62
CA ASN A 126 -7.82 -5.56 -2.58
C ASN A 126 -6.96 -6.81 -2.87
N ILE A 127 -6.27 -7.31 -1.85
CA ILE A 127 -5.75 -8.67 -1.91
C ILE A 127 -6.85 -9.59 -1.40
N HIS A 128 -7.68 -10.06 -2.33
CA HIS A 128 -8.46 -11.26 -2.09
C HIS A 128 -7.49 -12.45 -2.05
N LEU A 129 -7.40 -13.08 -0.87
CA LEU A 129 -6.84 -14.42 -0.68
C LEU A 129 -7.94 -15.46 -0.89
#